data_AF-A0A956AG87-F1
#
_entry.id   AF-A0A956AG87-F1
#
_cell.length_a   1.000
_cell.length_b   1.000
_cell.length_c   1.000
_cell.angle_alpha   90.00
_cell.angle_beta   90.00
_cell.angle_gamma   90.00
#
_symmetry.space_group_name_H-M   'P 1'
#
loop_
_entity.id
_entity.type
_entity.pdbx_description
1 polymer ?
#
loop_
_entity_poly.entity_id
_entity_poly.type
_entity_poly.pdbx_seq_one_letter_code
_entity_poly.pdbx_strand_id
1 'polypeptide(L)'
;ITRERPGPGLPLADVAADDPDRAAEPLVQADHPRIQAVARRIAGDATDTRAVAERVRRFVHEHVDDEVVAGVPSALEVLENGRGDCNEHAVLFAALARAAGVPTRIETGLVYLDGRFAWHAWNSVRVTDGWLTVDATWDQSPVDVGHLRLATGGLDAQADLLRLMGQLQIEVAP
;
A
#
# COMPACT_ATOMS: atom_id res chain seq x y z
N ILE A 1 6.89 -28.19 3.92
CA ILE A 1 7.35 -26.79 3.83
C ILE A 1 6.93 -26.11 5.13
N THR A 2 7.86 -25.98 6.06
CA THR A 2 7.64 -25.36 7.37
C THR A 2 7.51 -23.85 7.13
N ARG A 3 6.31 -23.28 7.29
CA ARG A 3 6.14 -21.82 7.31
C ARG A 3 6.88 -21.31 8.53
N GLU A 4 8.01 -20.64 8.33
CA GLU A 4 8.63 -19.85 9.38
C GLU A 4 7.62 -18.81 9.85
N ARG A 5 7.46 -18.68 11.17
CA ARG A 5 6.58 -17.66 11.72
C ARG A 5 7.20 -16.30 11.42
N PRO A 6 6.45 -15.31 10.91
CA PRO A 6 6.96 -13.96 10.78
C PRO A 6 7.50 -13.52 12.15
N GLY A 7 8.72 -12.99 12.16
CA GLY A 7 9.32 -12.45 13.38
C GLY A 7 8.38 -11.40 13.99
N PRO A 8 8.39 -11.20 15.32
CA PRO A 8 7.51 -10.22 15.93
C PRO A 8 7.76 -8.85 15.27
N GLY A 9 6.69 -8.26 14.73
CA GLY A 9 6.72 -6.89 14.24
C GLY A 9 7.17 -5.94 15.37
N LEU A 10 7.71 -4.79 15.00
CA LEU A 10 8.06 -3.77 15.99
C LEU A 10 6.81 -3.45 16.83
N PRO A 11 6.90 -3.38 18.17
CA PRO A 11 5.74 -3.11 19.01
C PRO A 11 5.35 -1.63 18.87
N LEU A 12 4.45 -1.34 17.94
CA LEU A 12 3.79 -0.04 17.83
C LEU A 12 2.70 0.03 18.91
N ALA A 13 2.70 1.10 19.69
CA ALA A 13 1.92 1.19 20.94
C ALA A 13 0.41 1.36 20.70
N ASP A 14 0.01 1.72 19.49
CA ASP A 14 -1.31 2.25 19.14
C ASP A 14 -2.20 1.26 18.35
N VAL A 15 -1.73 0.04 18.09
CA VAL A 15 -2.45 -0.96 17.29
C VAL A 15 -2.22 -2.39 17.77
N ALA A 16 -3.28 -3.20 17.74
CA ALA A 16 -3.24 -4.60 18.17
C ALA A 16 -2.24 -5.43 17.35
N ALA A 17 -1.43 -6.24 18.03
CA ALA A 17 -0.34 -7.01 17.42
C ALA A 17 -0.82 -8.06 16.40
N ASP A 18 -2.06 -8.53 16.55
CA ASP A 18 -2.72 -9.59 15.80
C ASP A 18 -3.69 -9.08 14.72
N ASP A 19 -3.62 -7.80 14.35
CA ASP A 19 -4.47 -7.25 13.28
C ASP A 19 -4.22 -8.00 11.95
N PRO A 20 -5.26 -8.59 11.32
CA PRO A 20 -5.12 -9.37 10.09
C PRO A 20 -4.57 -8.55 8.92
N ASP A 21 -4.74 -7.23 8.92
CA ASP A 21 -4.21 -6.33 7.88
C ASP A 21 -2.68 -6.16 7.96
N ARG A 22 -2.00 -6.88 8.87
CA ARG A 22 -0.53 -7.03 8.91
C ARG A 22 -0.02 -8.26 8.16
N ALA A 23 -0.89 -9.16 7.74
CA ALA A 23 -0.48 -10.43 7.16
C ALA A 23 0.24 -10.24 5.80
N ALA A 24 1.23 -11.09 5.54
CA ALA A 24 1.82 -11.20 4.21
C ALA A 24 0.85 -11.90 3.25
N GLU A 25 0.90 -11.50 1.99
CA GLU A 25 0.15 -12.06 0.87
C GLU A 25 1.12 -12.39 -0.28
N PRO A 26 0.74 -13.21 -1.29
CA PRO A 26 1.66 -13.60 -2.37
C PRO A 26 2.41 -12.46 -3.05
N LEU A 27 1.74 -11.30 -3.22
CA LEU A 27 2.34 -10.10 -3.82
C LEU A 27 2.84 -9.08 -2.79
N VAL A 28 2.40 -9.21 -1.53
CA VAL A 28 2.73 -8.31 -0.42
C VAL A 28 3.60 -9.10 0.55
N GLN A 29 4.85 -9.38 0.16
CA GLN A 29 5.76 -10.28 0.89
C GLN A 29 6.34 -9.64 2.17
N ALA A 30 5.48 -9.20 3.09
CA ALA A 30 5.84 -8.54 4.35
C ALA A 30 6.68 -9.42 5.30
N ASP A 31 6.63 -10.74 5.14
CA ASP A 31 7.43 -11.70 5.88
C ASP A 31 8.82 -11.95 5.28
N HIS A 32 9.11 -11.40 4.09
CA HIS A 32 10.39 -11.60 3.43
C HIS A 32 11.54 -10.90 4.18
N PRO A 33 12.69 -11.55 4.42
CA PRO A 33 13.78 -10.97 5.21
C PRO A 33 14.31 -9.63 4.70
N ARG A 34 14.36 -9.43 3.37
CA ARG A 34 14.78 -8.15 2.78
C ARG A 34 13.77 -7.02 3.07
N ILE A 35 12.48 -7.32 2.96
CA ILE A 35 11.40 -6.36 3.25
C ILE A 35 11.45 -5.99 4.74
N GLN A 36 11.55 -6.97 5.64
CA GLN A 36 11.68 -6.72 7.08
C GLN A 36 12.93 -5.91 7.45
N ALA A 37 14.06 -6.14 6.78
CA ALA A 37 15.28 -5.38 7.01
C ALA A 37 15.11 -3.90 6.61
N VAL A 38 14.51 -3.65 5.44
CA VAL A 38 14.25 -2.28 4.96
C VAL A 38 13.18 -1.60 5.82
N ALA A 39 12.11 -2.30 6.15
CA ALA A 39 11.04 -1.80 7.02
C ALA A 39 11.57 -1.37 8.40
N ARG A 40 12.42 -2.17 9.04
CA ARG A 40 13.05 -1.80 10.32
C ARG A 40 13.94 -0.56 10.19
N ARG A 41 14.70 -0.44 9.09
CA ARG A 41 15.53 0.73 8.82
C ARG A 41 14.70 2.00 8.64
N ILE A 42 13.60 1.91 7.90
CA ILE A 42 12.68 3.04 7.67
C ILE A 42 11.95 3.42 8.96
N ALA A 43 11.46 2.43 9.72
CA ALA A 43 10.76 2.65 10.97
C ALA A 43 11.65 3.36 11.99
N GLY A 44 12.93 2.95 12.11
CA GLY A 44 13.90 3.60 12.98
C GLY A 44 13.42 3.65 14.44
N ASP A 45 13.32 4.87 14.97
CA ASP A 45 12.86 5.19 16.33
C ASP A 45 11.37 5.54 16.44
N ALA A 46 10.59 5.40 15.36
CA ALA A 46 9.18 5.74 15.37
C ALA A 46 8.41 4.86 16.38
N THR A 47 7.51 5.49 17.14
CA THR A 47 6.77 4.85 18.22
C THR A 47 5.28 4.62 17.91
N ASP A 48 4.80 5.20 16.82
CA ASP A 48 3.40 5.14 16.39
C ASP A 48 3.29 4.80 14.90
N THR A 49 2.12 4.30 14.52
CA THR A 49 1.83 3.87 13.15
C THR A 49 1.86 4.99 12.11
N ARG A 50 1.43 6.20 12.47
CA ARG A 50 1.39 7.34 11.55
C ARG A 50 2.80 7.73 11.13
N ALA A 51 3.72 7.87 12.09
CA ALA A 51 5.11 8.19 11.82
C ALA A 51 5.79 7.13 10.93
N VAL A 52 5.52 5.84 11.17
CA VAL A 52 6.02 4.76 10.30
C VAL A 52 5.44 4.87 8.90
N ALA A 53 4.11 5.05 8.77
CA ALA A 53 3.44 5.17 7.47
C ALA A 53 3.97 6.35 6.64
N GLU A 54 4.20 7.51 7.27
CA GLU A 54 4.76 8.69 6.59
C GLU A 54 6.20 8.44 6.10
N ARG A 55 7.03 7.76 6.91
CA ARG A 55 8.41 7.39 6.53
C ARG A 55 8.42 6.37 5.38
N VAL A 56 7.53 5.37 5.43
CA VAL A 56 7.39 4.37 4.36
C VAL A 56 6.90 5.02 3.06
N ARG A 57 5.87 5.88 3.13
CA ARG A 57 5.35 6.63 1.98
C ARG A 57 6.48 7.37 1.27
N ARG A 58 7.25 8.17 2.02
CA ARG A 58 8.35 8.96 1.47
C ARG A 58 9.42 8.06 0.84
N PHE A 59 9.81 6.98 1.53
CA PHE A 59 10.78 6.04 0.98
C PHE A 59 10.31 5.45 -0.35
N VAL A 60 9.05 4.99 -0.43
CA VAL A 60 8.52 4.38 -1.65
C VAL A 60 8.46 5.39 -2.78
N HIS A 61 7.94 6.60 -2.52
CA HIS A 61 7.89 7.69 -3.50
C HIS A 61 9.27 8.05 -4.06
N GLU A 62 10.31 8.05 -3.21
CA GLU A 62 11.69 8.37 -3.63
C GLU A 62 12.43 7.17 -4.26
N HIS A 63 12.02 5.95 -3.95
CA HIS A 63 12.69 4.72 -4.39
C HIS A 63 12.13 4.15 -5.69
N VAL A 64 10.87 4.42 -6.00
CA VAL A 64 10.17 3.88 -7.16
C VAL A 64 9.99 4.97 -8.21
N ASP A 65 10.62 4.80 -9.36
CA ASP A 65 10.36 5.60 -10.54
C ASP A 65 8.98 5.22 -11.12
N ASP A 66 8.12 6.22 -11.33
CA ASP A 66 6.78 6.03 -11.91
C ASP A 66 6.88 5.68 -13.40
N GLU A 67 6.77 4.39 -13.71
CA GLU A 67 6.82 3.86 -15.07
C GLU A 67 5.92 2.63 -15.23
N VAL A 68 5.29 2.48 -16.40
CA VAL A 68 4.45 1.31 -16.69
C VAL A 68 5.33 0.09 -16.87
N VAL A 69 5.18 -0.88 -15.97
CA VAL A 69 5.87 -2.17 -16.02
C VAL A 69 4.90 -3.29 -16.40
N ALA A 70 5.41 -4.30 -17.11
CA ALA A 70 4.61 -5.46 -17.48
C ALA A 70 4.73 -6.55 -16.42
N GLY A 71 3.59 -7.10 -15.98
CA GLY A 71 3.57 -8.23 -15.07
C GLY A 71 2.54 -8.07 -13.97
N VAL A 72 2.66 -8.94 -12.96
CA VAL A 72 1.90 -8.86 -11.72
C VAL A 72 2.81 -8.24 -10.66
N PRO A 73 2.37 -7.23 -9.90
CA PRO A 73 3.24 -6.53 -8.97
C PRO A 73 3.78 -7.47 -7.88
N SER A 74 5.03 -7.32 -7.51
CA SER A 74 5.68 -8.10 -6.45
C SER A 74 6.49 -7.15 -5.58
N ALA A 75 6.11 -6.98 -4.30
CA ALA A 75 6.78 -6.02 -3.43
C ALA A 75 8.29 -6.24 -3.34
N LEU A 76 8.73 -7.50 -3.36
CA LEU A 76 10.15 -7.82 -3.38
C LEU A 76 10.83 -7.38 -4.68
N GLU A 77 10.22 -7.60 -5.83
CA GLU A 77 10.78 -7.19 -7.12
C GLU A 77 10.82 -5.67 -7.24
N VAL A 78 9.76 -4.97 -6.81
CA VAL A 78 9.69 -3.51 -6.81
C VAL A 78 10.76 -2.91 -5.90
N LEU A 79 10.98 -3.50 -4.71
CA LEU A 79 12.07 -3.08 -3.82
C LEU A 79 13.44 -3.23 -4.51
N GLU A 80 13.62 -4.23 -5.36
CA GLU A 80 14.90 -4.53 -6.00
C GLU A 80 15.15 -3.71 -7.28
N ASN A 81 14.10 -3.45 -8.07
CA ASN A 81 14.23 -2.77 -9.36
C ASN A 81 13.92 -1.25 -9.30
N GLY A 82 13.19 -0.79 -8.28
CA GLY A 82 12.82 0.62 -8.07
C GLY A 82 11.90 1.18 -9.15
N ARG A 83 11.00 0.39 -9.73
CA ARG A 83 10.21 0.76 -10.91
C ARG A 83 8.78 0.24 -10.84
N GLY A 84 7.82 1.06 -11.28
CA GLY A 84 6.44 0.63 -11.48
C GLY A 84 5.42 1.75 -11.36
N ASP A 85 4.15 1.43 -11.56
CA ASP A 85 3.06 2.40 -11.49
C ASP A 85 2.37 2.38 -10.11
N CYS A 86 1.15 2.92 -10.01
CA CYS A 86 0.36 2.93 -8.79
C CYS A 86 0.24 1.56 -8.09
N ASN A 87 0.23 0.46 -8.83
CA ASN A 87 0.12 -0.88 -8.26
C ASN A 87 1.41 -1.29 -7.56
N GLU A 88 2.56 -1.10 -8.19
CA GLU A 88 3.87 -1.38 -7.59
C GLU A 88 4.14 -0.52 -6.36
N HIS A 89 3.78 0.77 -6.43
CA HIS A 89 3.85 1.68 -5.28
C HIS A 89 2.99 1.17 -4.11
N ALA A 90 1.72 0.87 -4.37
CA ALA A 90 0.78 0.43 -3.34
C ALA A 90 1.18 -0.91 -2.70
N VAL A 91 1.69 -1.84 -3.51
CA VAL A 91 2.14 -3.16 -3.07
C VAL A 91 3.43 -3.09 -2.25
N LEU A 92 4.42 -2.30 -2.70
CA LEU A 92 5.66 -2.10 -1.93
C LEU A 92 5.39 -1.37 -0.61
N PHE A 93 4.57 -0.31 -0.65
CA PHE A 93 4.15 0.40 0.55
C PHE A 93 3.50 -0.55 1.55
N ALA A 94 2.52 -1.34 1.12
CA ALA A 94 1.83 -2.29 1.99
C ALA A 94 2.81 -3.29 2.61
N ALA A 95 3.75 -3.84 1.83
CA ALA A 95 4.70 -4.83 2.35
C ALA A 95 5.63 -4.24 3.41
N LEU A 96 6.17 -3.04 3.17
CA LEU A 96 7.05 -2.35 4.11
C LEU A 96 6.31 -1.91 5.39
N ALA A 97 5.11 -1.35 5.25
CA ALA A 97 4.30 -0.91 6.38
C ALA A 97 3.88 -2.10 7.26
N ARG A 98 3.38 -3.19 6.65
CA ARG A 98 3.01 -4.42 7.36
C ARG A 98 4.21 -5.07 8.06
N ALA A 99 5.37 -5.10 7.40
CA ALA A 99 6.60 -5.62 7.99
C ALA A 99 7.12 -4.76 9.16
N ALA A 100 6.80 -3.47 9.18
CA ALA A 100 7.06 -2.58 10.30
C ALA A 100 6.00 -2.67 11.41
N GLY A 101 4.95 -3.50 11.25
CA GLY A 101 3.89 -3.68 12.22
C GLY A 101 2.69 -2.75 12.04
N VAL A 102 2.58 -2.04 10.92
CA VAL A 102 1.44 -1.15 10.62
C VAL A 102 0.37 -1.93 9.86
N PRO A 103 -0.85 -2.12 10.41
CA PRO A 103 -1.95 -2.73 9.67
C PRO A 103 -2.29 -1.87 8.45
N THR A 104 -2.21 -2.47 7.26
CA THR A 104 -2.27 -1.74 5.98
C THR A 104 -3.09 -2.49 4.95
N ARG A 105 -3.94 -1.78 4.22
CA ARG A 105 -4.74 -2.30 3.13
C ARG A 105 -4.34 -1.63 1.82
N ILE A 106 -4.48 -2.38 0.73
CA ILE A 106 -4.45 -1.82 -0.62
C ILE A 106 -5.87 -1.40 -0.95
N GLU A 107 -6.00 -0.19 -1.45
CA GLU A 107 -7.25 0.39 -1.92
C GLU A 107 -7.18 0.54 -3.43
N THR A 108 -8.30 0.33 -4.10
CA THR A 108 -8.37 0.52 -5.55
C THR A 108 -9.67 1.22 -5.90
N GLY A 109 -9.61 2.13 -6.85
CA GLY A 109 -10.74 2.93 -7.24
C GLY A 109 -10.36 3.94 -8.29
N LEU A 110 -10.93 5.13 -8.16
CA LEU A 110 -10.78 6.18 -9.15
C LEU A 110 -10.21 7.44 -8.54
N VAL A 111 -9.46 8.17 -9.35
CA VAL A 111 -8.91 9.49 -9.03
C VAL A 111 -9.35 10.48 -10.08
N TYR A 112 -9.79 11.66 -9.64
CA TYR A 112 -10.10 12.76 -10.54
C TYR A 112 -8.83 13.55 -10.86
N LEU A 113 -8.38 13.46 -12.10
CA LEU A 113 -7.16 14.11 -12.59
C LEU A 113 -7.42 14.74 -13.95
N ASP A 114 -7.02 16.00 -14.12
CA ASP A 114 -7.11 16.73 -15.39
C ASP A 114 -8.47 16.63 -16.09
N GLY A 115 -9.55 16.75 -15.31
CA GLY A 115 -10.92 16.78 -15.85
C GLY A 115 -11.56 15.40 -16.07
N ARG A 116 -10.87 14.30 -15.74
CA ARG A 116 -11.35 12.94 -15.96
C ARG A 116 -11.09 12.02 -14.77
N PHE A 117 -11.84 10.93 -14.67
CA PHE A 117 -11.53 9.86 -13.73
C PHE A 117 -10.57 8.84 -14.37
N ALA A 118 -9.54 8.45 -13.62
CA ALA A 118 -8.62 7.38 -13.98
C ALA A 118 -8.59 6.31 -12.88
N TRP A 119 -8.25 5.08 -13.23
CA TRP A 119 -8.03 4.01 -12.25
C TRP A 119 -6.76 4.28 -11.45
N HIS A 120 -6.82 3.98 -10.15
CA HIS A 120 -5.69 4.16 -9.25
C HIS A 120 -5.69 3.16 -8.11
N ALA A 121 -4.49 2.87 -7.61
CA ALA A 121 -4.26 2.07 -6.41
C ALA A 121 -3.45 2.88 -5.39
N TRP A 122 -3.86 2.80 -4.13
CA TRP A 122 -3.21 3.47 -3.00
C TRP A 122 -3.38 2.62 -1.73
N ASN A 123 -3.17 3.18 -0.55
CA ASN A 123 -3.26 2.45 0.71
C ASN A 123 -4.15 3.13 1.76
N SER A 124 -4.65 2.33 2.69
CA SER A 124 -5.14 2.81 3.98
C SER A 124 -4.39 2.11 5.11
N VAL A 125 -3.97 2.88 6.11
CA VAL A 125 -3.22 2.38 7.27
C VAL A 125 -4.01 2.63 8.55
N ARG A 126 -4.00 1.66 9.45
CA ARG A 126 -4.62 1.81 10.76
C ARG A 126 -3.74 2.69 11.65
N VAL A 127 -4.31 3.79 12.10
CA VAL A 127 -3.73 4.72 13.07
C VAL A 127 -4.62 4.81 14.31
N THR A 128 -4.14 5.48 15.36
CA THR A 128 -4.85 5.59 16.66
C THR A 128 -6.30 6.06 16.51
N ASP A 129 -6.55 7.00 15.60
CA ASP A 129 -7.83 7.68 15.39
C ASP A 129 -8.65 7.11 14.21
N GLY A 130 -8.20 6.02 13.58
CA GLY A 130 -8.95 5.34 12.53
C GLY A 130 -8.09 4.87 11.36
N TRP A 131 -8.59 5.08 10.14
CA TRP A 131 -7.87 4.77 8.91
C TRP A 131 -7.34 6.04 8.28
N LEU A 132 -6.02 6.10 8.09
CA LEU A 132 -5.35 7.15 7.33
C LEU A 132 -5.12 6.64 5.90
N THR A 133 -5.61 7.37 4.91
CA THR A 133 -5.33 7.09 3.49
C THR A 133 -3.96 7.64 3.11
N VAL A 134 -3.19 6.88 2.36
CA VAL A 134 -1.82 7.23 1.95
C VAL A 134 -1.63 6.83 0.49
N ASP A 135 -1.07 7.71 -0.30
CA ASP A 135 -0.65 7.43 -1.67
C ASP A 135 0.85 7.72 -1.82
N ALA A 136 1.62 6.65 -2.03
CA ALA A 136 3.06 6.73 -2.24
C ALA A 136 3.43 7.13 -3.67
N THR A 137 2.54 6.95 -4.64
CA THR A 137 2.76 7.35 -6.04
C THR A 137 2.93 8.87 -6.12
N TRP A 138 2.08 9.61 -5.41
CA TRP A 138 2.04 11.08 -5.47
C TRP A 138 2.47 11.78 -4.18
N ASP A 139 3.08 11.03 -3.26
CA ASP A 139 3.50 11.55 -1.95
C ASP A 139 2.36 12.27 -1.20
N GLN A 140 1.16 11.66 -1.11
CA GLN A 140 0.00 12.24 -0.45
C GLN A 140 -0.38 11.50 0.85
N SER A 141 -0.67 12.26 1.91
CA SER A 141 -1.18 11.75 3.20
C SER A 141 -1.78 12.90 4.03
N PRO A 142 -3.09 12.92 4.31
CA PRO A 142 -4.10 12.05 3.71
C PRO A 142 -4.21 12.28 2.20
N VAL A 143 -4.75 11.31 1.48
CA VAL A 143 -5.15 11.54 0.07
C VAL A 143 -6.29 12.56 0.00
N ASP A 144 -6.40 13.27 -1.10
CA ASP A 144 -7.44 14.28 -1.30
C ASP A 144 -8.84 13.69 -1.58
N VAL A 145 -9.83 14.56 -1.70
CA VAL A 145 -11.23 14.18 -2.02
C VAL A 145 -11.42 13.67 -3.45
N GLY A 146 -10.38 13.77 -4.30
CA GLY A 146 -10.39 13.24 -5.65
C GLY A 146 -10.31 11.71 -5.71
N HIS A 147 -9.94 11.07 -4.60
CA HIS A 147 -9.85 9.61 -4.47
C HIS A 147 -11.19 8.98 -4.08
N LEU A 148 -11.82 8.31 -5.04
CA LEU A 148 -13.04 7.53 -4.83
C LEU A 148 -12.69 6.04 -4.73
N ARG A 149 -12.66 5.51 -3.50
CA ARG A 149 -12.46 4.08 -3.26
C ARG A 149 -13.63 3.25 -3.80
N LEU A 150 -13.32 2.19 -4.54
CA LEU A 150 -14.30 1.23 -5.04
C LEU A 150 -14.13 -0.16 -4.44
N ALA A 151 -12.90 -0.58 -4.13
CA ALA A 151 -12.62 -1.82 -3.43
C ALA A 151 -11.43 -1.70 -2.45
N THR A 152 -11.39 -2.63 -1.52
CA THR A 152 -10.34 -2.78 -0.51
C THR A 152 -9.86 -4.22 -0.51
N GLY A 153 -8.55 -4.44 -0.63
CA GLY A 153 -7.93 -5.76 -0.62
C GLY A 153 -6.83 -5.92 -1.67
N GLY A 154 -6.15 -7.07 -1.64
CA GLY A 154 -5.14 -7.44 -2.63
C GLY A 154 -5.74 -7.87 -3.99
N LEU A 155 -5.07 -8.79 -4.68
CA LEU A 155 -5.45 -9.29 -6.01
C LEU A 155 -6.92 -9.65 -6.18
N ASP A 156 -7.55 -10.26 -5.16
CA ASP A 156 -8.94 -10.72 -5.25
C ASP A 156 -9.91 -9.53 -5.40
N ALA A 157 -9.66 -8.44 -4.69
CA ALA A 157 -10.46 -7.22 -4.80
C ALA A 157 -10.22 -6.51 -6.14
N GLN A 158 -8.98 -6.52 -6.64
CA GLN A 158 -8.64 -6.02 -7.97
C GLN A 158 -9.29 -6.86 -9.09
N ALA A 159 -9.41 -8.18 -8.90
CA ALA A 159 -10.08 -9.06 -9.86
C ALA A 159 -11.59 -8.79 -9.95
N ASP A 160 -12.24 -8.44 -8.83
CA ASP A 160 -13.64 -8.00 -8.85
C ASP A 160 -13.81 -6.65 -9.54
N LEU A 161 -12.84 -5.74 -9.41
CA LEU A 161 -12.81 -4.48 -10.14
C LEU A 161 -12.66 -4.66 -11.66
N LEU A 162 -11.88 -5.64 -12.12
CA LEU A 162 -11.79 -5.97 -13.55
C LEU A 162 -13.16 -6.33 -14.15
N ARG A 163 -14.11 -6.85 -13.36
CA ARG A 163 -15.48 -7.12 -13.83
C ARG A 163 -16.30 -5.84 -14.03
N LEU A 164 -15.96 -4.78 -13.30
CA LEU A 164 -16.59 -3.46 -13.41
C LEU A 164 -15.95 -2.62 -14.55
N MET A 165 -14.69 -2.89 -14.88
CA MET A 165 -13.97 -2.24 -15.99
C MET A 165 -14.65 -2.55 -17.33
N GLY A 166 -15.35 -1.54 -17.88
CA GLY A 166 -16.12 -1.64 -19.13
C GLY A 166 -17.64 -1.65 -18.92
N GLN A 167 -18.13 -1.80 -17.69
CA GLN A 167 -19.55 -1.64 -17.34
C GLN A 167 -19.83 -0.29 -16.67
N LEU A 168 -18.82 0.31 -16.04
CA LEU A 168 -18.94 1.58 -15.34
C LEU A 168 -18.83 2.75 -16.33
N GLN A 169 -19.87 3.58 -16.40
CA GLN A 169 -19.85 4.88 -17.06
C GLN A 169 -19.91 5.96 -15.99
N ILE A 170 -18.99 6.94 -16.05
CA ILE A 170 -18.96 8.07 -15.13
C ILE A 170 -19.09 9.34 -15.94
N GLU A 171 -20.09 10.14 -15.57
CA GLU A 171 -20.37 11.43 -16.16
C GLU A 171 -20.11 12.51 -15.10
N VAL A 172 -19.32 13.52 -15.48
CA VAL A 172 -19.14 14.73 -14.66
C VAL A 172 -20.24 15.70 -15.06
N ALA A 173 -21.24 15.85 -14.19
CA ALA A 173 -22.33 16.80 -14.42
C ALA A 173 -21.85 18.25 -14.19
N PRO A 174 -22.34 19.23 -14.98
CA PRO A 174 -21.99 20.64 -14.87
C PRO A 174 -22.52 21.33 -13.61
#